data_AF-A0A1N6FKL7-F1
#
_entry.id   AF-A0A1N6FKL7-F1
#
_cell.length_a   1.000
_cell.length_b   1.000
_cell.length_c   1.000
_cell.angle_alpha   90.00
_cell.angle_beta   90.00
_cell.angle_gamma   90.00
#
_symmetry.space_group_name_H-M   'P 1'
#
loop_
_entity.id
_entity.type
_entity.pdbx_description
1 polymer ?
#
loop_
_entity_poly.entity_id
_entity_poly.type
_entity_poly.pdbx_seq_one_letter_code
_entity_poly.pdbx_strand_id
1 'polypeptide(L)'
;MKPLLAALVLLCVAGVARAEDYLDSPALFAAAWERLAGALPQDTVALRVEVEPARIGLIALAPEGGAASWQVRRVRLLLAMDRLEGPEVVAPPVPGTSPEAAGFAVSDLAMERLPDAVEAARMRLDPRGEAEVRSVTIARRLEVGAAPGQGALRWVVELEASGQTLRVELGPEGAPLGLGEAATGAEASGEGEDWPDLLLPDGVRLEEVQAGFEALLPPGALVQDIEIDRERITLSVAAPDRPGVIRQLRWERGRFSPALVDLPERLALPEAGRLGPFRLSDLRLAEVPRLVIAARRASGHREVRRLHGRLVPGVRAERPVWIVRLAEEGAPPGAAGEWEVRLAPGGALLGVVEPGR
;
A
#
# COMPACT_ATOMS: atom_id res chain seq x y z
N MET A 1 18.28 50.45 42.53
CA MET A 1 18.39 48.98 42.37
C MET A 1 17.20 48.41 41.58
N LYS A 2 16.98 48.84 40.32
CA LYS A 2 15.89 48.36 39.44
C LYS A 2 16.26 48.07 37.95
N PRO A 3 17.48 48.30 37.43
CA PRO A 3 17.76 47.95 36.02
C PRO A 3 18.17 46.49 35.79
N LEU A 4 18.46 45.72 36.83
CA LEU A 4 19.02 44.36 36.70
C LEU A 4 17.97 43.28 36.38
N LEU A 5 16.68 43.50 36.69
CA LEU A 5 15.62 42.55 36.36
C LEU A 5 15.14 42.64 34.90
N ALA A 6 15.26 43.81 34.26
CA ALA A 6 14.84 44.02 32.88
C ALA A 6 15.80 43.35 31.87
N ALA A 7 17.09 43.25 32.21
CA ALA A 7 18.09 42.57 31.37
C ALA A 7 17.92 41.04 31.36
N LEU A 8 17.37 40.44 32.43
CA LEU A 8 17.17 39.00 32.52
C LEU A 8 15.95 38.52 31.71
N VAL A 9 14.91 39.36 31.59
CA VAL A 9 13.70 39.05 30.80
C VAL A 9 13.97 39.24 29.30
N LEU A 10 14.81 40.21 28.89
CA LEU A 10 15.17 40.37 27.48
C LEU A 10 16.08 39.24 26.95
N LEU A 11 16.80 38.53 27.83
CA LEU A 11 17.61 37.37 27.44
C LEU A 11 16.80 36.09 27.23
N CYS A 12 15.54 36.04 27.68
CA CYS A 12 14.67 34.87 27.48
C CYS A 12 13.89 34.91 26.14
N VAL A 13 14.04 35.99 25.36
CA VAL A 13 13.51 36.10 23.98
C VAL A 13 14.62 35.83 22.95
N ALA A 14 15.85 35.52 23.39
CA ALA A 14 16.87 34.96 22.53
C ALA A 14 16.33 33.64 21.98
N GLY A 15 16.11 33.63 20.66
CA GLY A 15 15.28 32.66 19.96
C GLY A 15 15.41 31.24 20.48
N VAL A 16 14.27 30.59 20.65
CA VAL A 16 14.20 29.12 20.72
C VAL A 16 14.82 28.65 19.41
N ALA A 17 16.14 28.44 19.41
CA ALA A 17 16.84 27.88 18.27
C ALA A 17 16.12 26.58 17.98
N ARG A 18 15.47 26.50 16.80
CA ARG A 18 14.80 25.28 16.34
C ARG A 18 15.84 24.19 16.48
N ALA A 19 15.62 23.32 17.45
CA ALA A 19 16.62 22.35 17.81
C ALA A 19 16.82 21.43 16.60
N GLU A 20 18.06 21.36 16.12
CA GLU A 20 18.41 20.59 14.92
C GLU A 20 17.79 19.18 14.98
N ASP A 21 17.38 18.70 13.82
CA ASP A 21 16.66 17.45 13.64
C ASP A 21 17.23 16.69 12.43
N TYR A 22 16.83 15.43 12.22
CA TYR A 22 17.40 14.58 11.18
C TYR A 22 17.05 15.04 9.75
N LEU A 23 16.03 15.86 9.57
CA LEU A 23 15.65 16.37 8.24
C LEU A 23 16.34 17.70 7.94
N ASP A 24 16.67 18.50 8.96
CA ASP A 24 17.32 19.80 8.82
C ASP A 24 18.87 19.75 8.89
N SER A 25 19.47 18.67 9.43
CA SER A 25 20.93 18.57 9.64
C SER A 25 21.54 17.31 8.98
N PRO A 26 22.18 17.43 7.80
CA PRO A 26 22.78 16.29 7.09
C PRO A 26 23.86 15.55 7.90
N ALA A 27 24.65 16.28 8.68
CA ALA A 27 25.70 15.69 9.52
C ALA A 27 25.10 14.85 10.67
N LEU A 28 24.02 15.35 11.29
CA LEU A 28 23.31 14.63 12.32
C LEU A 28 22.68 13.35 11.76
N PHE A 29 21.98 13.48 10.63
CA PHE A 29 21.37 12.37 9.93
C PHE A 29 22.40 11.29 9.56
N ALA A 30 23.53 11.68 8.96
CA ALA A 30 24.58 10.74 8.58
C ALA A 30 25.09 9.93 9.78
N ALA A 31 25.37 10.61 10.90
CA ALA A 31 25.83 9.94 12.13
C ALA A 31 24.78 8.98 12.71
N ALA A 32 23.49 9.34 12.67
CA ALA A 32 22.40 8.49 13.13
C ALA A 32 22.18 7.29 12.19
N TRP A 33 22.26 7.51 10.88
CA TRP A 33 22.17 6.47 9.86
C TRP A 33 23.31 5.47 9.95
N GLU A 34 24.55 5.92 10.08
CA GLU A 34 25.72 5.04 10.28
C GLU A 34 25.56 4.16 11.52
N ARG A 35 25.04 4.73 12.61
CA ARG A 35 24.75 3.97 13.84
C ARG A 35 23.65 2.93 13.63
N LEU A 36 22.59 3.28 12.90
CA LEU A 36 21.50 2.35 12.56
C LEU A 36 22.01 1.22 11.67
N ALA A 37 22.66 1.55 10.55
CA ALA A 37 23.19 0.60 9.57
C ALA A 37 24.24 -0.33 10.18
N GLY A 38 25.11 0.18 11.05
CA GLY A 38 26.13 -0.60 11.75
C GLY A 38 25.56 -1.60 12.78
N ALA A 39 24.29 -1.46 13.18
CA ALA A 39 23.61 -2.39 14.08
C ALA A 39 22.83 -3.50 13.36
N LEU A 40 22.67 -3.39 12.04
CA LEU A 40 21.92 -4.37 11.26
C LEU A 40 22.77 -5.63 11.01
N PRO A 41 22.16 -6.82 10.98
CA PRO A 41 22.82 -8.02 10.49
C PRO A 41 23.39 -7.82 9.08
N GLN A 42 24.47 -8.54 8.76
CA GLN A 42 24.97 -8.60 7.40
C GLN A 42 23.87 -9.11 6.46
N ASP A 43 23.79 -8.54 5.26
CA ASP A 43 22.79 -8.88 4.23
C ASP A 43 21.32 -8.60 4.62
N THR A 44 21.09 -7.66 5.55
CA THR A 44 19.74 -7.22 5.91
C THR A 44 18.99 -6.68 4.68
N VAL A 45 17.81 -7.26 4.44
CA VAL A 45 16.88 -6.83 3.39
C VAL A 45 15.85 -5.88 4.00
N ALA A 46 16.02 -4.59 3.77
CA ALA A 46 15.08 -3.56 4.19
C ALA A 46 13.80 -3.61 3.36
N LEU A 47 12.66 -3.42 4.02
CA LEU A 47 11.34 -3.29 3.41
C LEU A 47 10.94 -1.81 3.33
N ARG A 48 11.31 -1.02 4.34
CA ARG A 48 10.96 0.40 4.42
C ARG A 48 11.94 1.14 5.34
N VAL A 49 12.31 2.35 4.95
CA VAL A 49 12.98 3.33 5.82
C VAL A 49 12.07 4.52 5.98
N GLU A 50 11.96 5.04 7.20
CA GLU A 50 11.16 6.20 7.53
C GLU A 50 12.02 7.19 8.32
N VAL A 51 12.09 8.43 7.83
CA VAL A 51 12.85 9.52 8.45
C VAL A 51 11.87 10.59 8.88
N GLU A 52 11.79 10.83 10.19
CA GLU A 52 11.05 11.91 10.83
C GLU A 52 12.07 12.86 11.49
N PRO A 53 11.67 14.08 11.90
CA PRO A 53 12.57 15.03 12.57
C PRO A 53 13.40 14.40 13.70
N ALA A 54 12.77 13.59 14.56
CA ALA A 54 13.43 13.01 15.74
C ALA A 54 13.65 11.49 15.66
N ARG A 55 13.39 10.85 14.50
CA ARG A 55 13.45 9.38 14.37
C ARG A 55 13.93 8.96 12.98
N ILE A 56 14.80 7.97 12.94
CA ILE A 56 15.09 7.19 11.73
C ILE A 56 14.68 5.75 12.03
N GLY A 57 13.65 5.25 11.36
CA GLY A 57 13.15 3.88 11.49
C GLY A 57 13.45 3.05 10.25
N LEU A 58 13.73 1.77 10.45
CA LEU A 58 13.93 0.77 9.39
C LEU A 58 13.15 -0.49 9.73
N ILE A 59 12.32 -0.93 8.81
CA ILE A 59 11.66 -2.24 8.86
C ILE A 59 12.38 -3.15 7.87
N ALA A 60 12.83 -4.32 8.30
CA ALA A 60 13.53 -5.29 7.47
C ALA A 60 13.07 -6.72 7.76
N LEU A 61 13.41 -7.63 6.86
CA LEU A 61 13.19 -9.07 7.06
C LEU A 61 14.10 -9.59 8.17
N ALA A 62 13.51 -10.27 9.15
CA ALA A 62 14.27 -10.91 10.23
C ALA A 62 14.92 -12.22 9.72
N PRO A 63 16.13 -12.59 10.19
CA PRO A 63 16.81 -13.82 9.78
C PRO A 63 15.98 -15.09 10.02
N GLU A 64 15.18 -15.11 11.09
CA GLU A 64 14.34 -16.25 11.48
C GLU A 64 12.98 -16.28 10.76
N GLY A 65 12.75 -15.34 9.83
CA GLY A 65 11.48 -15.13 9.15
C GLY A 65 10.62 -14.05 9.84
N GLY A 66 9.74 -13.41 9.07
CA GLY A 66 8.94 -12.27 9.52
C GLY A 66 9.65 -10.92 9.30
N ALA A 67 9.16 -9.88 9.96
CA ALA A 67 9.73 -8.53 9.90
C ALA A 67 10.15 -8.06 11.30
N ALA A 68 11.22 -7.27 11.35
CA ALA A 68 11.67 -6.59 12.56
C ALA A 68 11.90 -5.11 12.28
N SER A 69 11.75 -4.29 13.31
CA SER A 69 12.04 -2.87 13.28
C SER A 69 13.30 -2.54 14.08
N TRP A 70 14.08 -1.61 13.53
CA TRP A 70 15.19 -0.92 14.19
C TRP A 70 14.94 0.57 14.08
N GLN A 71 15.31 1.34 15.09
CA GLN A 71 15.21 2.79 15.00
C GLN A 71 16.29 3.50 15.80
N VAL A 72 16.71 4.65 15.30
CA VAL A 72 17.48 5.64 16.05
C VAL A 72 16.54 6.80 16.38
N ARG A 73 16.34 7.05 17.67
CA ARG A 73 15.48 8.13 18.17
C ARG A 73 16.29 9.17 18.91
N ARG A 74 16.02 10.44 18.62
CA ARG A 74 16.59 11.58 19.34
C ARG A 74 15.81 11.84 20.62
N VAL A 75 16.46 11.64 21.77
CA VAL A 75 15.90 11.92 23.09
C VAL A 75 16.46 13.25 23.59
N ARG A 76 15.56 14.19 23.91
CA ARG A 76 15.92 15.50 24.45
C ARG A 76 15.68 15.48 25.96
N LEU A 77 16.75 15.32 26.73
CA LEU A 77 16.77 15.59 28.17
C LEU A 77 17.53 16.90 28.40
N LEU A 78 18.59 16.89 29.23
CA LEU A 78 19.49 18.04 29.40
C LEU A 78 20.41 18.26 28.19
N LEU A 79 20.70 17.20 27.44
CA LEU A 79 21.44 17.20 26.19
C LEU A 79 20.69 16.34 25.18
N ALA A 80 20.73 16.71 23.90
CA ALA A 80 20.18 15.89 22.83
C ALA A 80 21.10 14.68 22.58
N MET A 81 20.55 13.48 22.68
CA MET A 81 21.28 12.23 22.47
C MET A 81 20.47 11.27 21.61
N ASP A 82 21.17 10.49 20.79
CA ASP A 82 20.57 9.48 19.93
C ASP A 82 20.56 8.13 20.65
N ARG A 83 19.40 7.47 20.64
CA ARG A 83 19.22 6.14 21.21
C ARG A 83 18.86 5.16 20.09
N LEU A 84 19.65 4.12 19.94
CA LEU A 84 19.33 2.98 19.08
C LEU A 84 18.39 2.03 19.83
N GLU A 85 17.30 1.63 19.19
CA GLU A 85 16.28 0.70 19.67
C GLU A 85 16.06 -0.39 18.60
N GLY A 86 15.76 -1.63 19.02
CA GLY A 86 15.57 -2.80 18.15
C GLY A 86 16.62 -3.91 18.35
N PRO A 87 16.43 -5.10 17.74
CA PRO A 87 15.30 -5.47 16.89
C PRO A 87 14.01 -5.68 17.70
N GLU A 88 12.89 -5.14 17.22
CA GLU A 88 11.54 -5.43 17.72
C GLU A 88 10.76 -6.19 16.64
N VAL A 89 10.13 -7.30 17.00
CA VAL A 89 9.34 -8.10 16.05
C VAL A 89 8.08 -7.32 15.69
N VAL A 90 7.87 -7.07 14.40
CA VAL A 90 6.70 -6.38 13.88
C VAL A 90 5.94 -7.29 12.92
N ALA A 91 4.62 -7.07 12.82
CA ALA A 91 3.86 -7.70 11.77
C ALA A 91 4.44 -7.26 10.41
N PRO A 92 4.71 -8.19 9.47
CA PRO A 92 5.15 -7.80 8.15
C PRO A 92 4.10 -6.89 7.52
N PRO A 93 4.51 -5.86 6.75
CA PRO A 93 3.56 -5.04 6.01
C PRO A 93 2.67 -5.96 5.17
N VAL A 94 1.36 -5.86 5.36
CA VAL A 94 0.41 -6.79 4.74
C VAL A 94 0.55 -6.72 3.22
N PRO A 95 0.89 -7.83 2.55
CA PRO A 95 0.95 -7.87 1.10
C PRO A 95 -0.39 -7.43 0.50
N GLY A 96 -0.37 -6.45 -0.39
CA GLY A 96 -1.56 -5.98 -1.11
C GLY A 96 -2.24 -4.71 -0.56
N THR A 97 -1.91 -4.24 0.65
CA THR A 97 -2.38 -2.94 1.18
C THR A 97 -1.37 -1.80 1.03
N SER A 98 -0.08 -2.11 0.83
CA SER A 98 0.95 -1.12 0.55
C SER A 98 1.84 -1.58 -0.63
N PRO A 99 2.10 -0.74 -1.65
CA PRO A 99 2.98 -1.06 -2.79
C PRO A 99 4.48 -1.14 -2.43
N GLU A 100 4.81 -1.13 -1.14
CA GLU A 100 6.15 -1.03 -0.54
C GLU A 100 6.80 -2.39 -0.22
N ALA A 101 6.19 -3.51 -0.64
CA ALA A 101 6.57 -4.85 -0.15
C ALA A 101 7.80 -5.48 -0.85
N ALA A 102 8.47 -4.79 -1.77
CA ALA A 102 9.70 -5.29 -2.36
C ALA A 102 10.89 -4.96 -1.44
N GLY A 103 11.59 -5.97 -0.95
CA GLY A 103 12.81 -5.77 -0.18
C GLY A 103 13.93 -5.13 -1.02
N PHE A 104 14.85 -4.43 -0.36
CA PHE A 104 16.05 -3.84 -0.96
C PHE A 104 17.24 -3.93 0.01
N ALA A 105 18.46 -3.95 -0.54
CA ALA A 105 19.65 -3.92 0.31
C ALA A 105 19.81 -2.53 0.91
N VAL A 106 20.20 -2.45 2.18
CA VAL A 106 20.44 -1.16 2.86
C VAL A 106 21.53 -0.35 2.15
N SER A 107 22.50 -1.04 1.53
CA SER A 107 23.55 -0.44 0.70
C SER A 107 23.06 0.20 -0.60
N ASP A 108 21.86 -0.16 -1.08
CA ASP A 108 21.29 0.43 -2.29
C ASP A 108 20.71 1.84 -2.03
N LEU A 109 20.60 2.24 -0.76
CA LEU A 109 20.10 3.55 -0.38
C LEU A 109 21.20 4.60 -0.51
N ALA A 110 21.04 5.50 -1.47
CA ALA A 110 21.86 6.72 -1.58
C ALA A 110 21.41 7.75 -0.53
N MET A 111 21.64 7.48 0.76
CA MET A 111 21.18 8.31 1.87
C MET A 111 21.77 9.73 1.87
N GLU A 112 22.93 9.91 1.25
CA GLU A 112 23.52 11.22 0.96
C GLU A 112 22.63 12.11 0.08
N ARG A 113 21.66 11.53 -0.65
CA ARG A 113 20.68 12.26 -1.48
C ARG A 113 19.45 12.73 -0.73
N LEU A 114 19.26 12.35 0.53
CA LEU A 114 18.10 12.77 1.30
C LEU A 114 17.91 14.30 1.31
N PRO A 115 18.95 15.13 1.54
CA PRO A 115 18.79 16.59 1.51
C PRO A 115 18.32 17.10 0.13
N ASP A 116 18.90 16.59 -0.95
CA ASP A 116 18.53 16.94 -2.33
C ASP A 116 17.07 16.57 -2.63
N ALA A 117 16.65 15.38 -2.18
CA ALA A 117 15.29 14.88 -2.35
C ALA A 117 14.26 15.74 -1.58
N VAL A 118 14.57 16.10 -0.33
CA VAL A 118 13.73 16.99 0.48
C VAL A 118 13.59 18.36 -0.16
N GLU A 119 14.69 18.94 -0.63
CA GLU A 119 14.69 20.25 -1.28
C GLU A 119 13.92 20.22 -2.60
N ALA A 120 14.10 19.17 -3.41
CA ALA A 120 13.33 18.98 -4.64
C ALA A 120 11.82 18.90 -4.37
N ALA A 121 11.41 18.21 -3.30
CA ALA A 121 10.01 18.13 -2.91
C ALA A 121 9.45 19.48 -2.40
N ARG A 122 10.21 20.23 -1.59
CA ARG A 122 9.85 21.59 -1.15
C ARG A 122 9.65 22.51 -2.35
N MET A 123 10.63 22.59 -3.24
CA MET A 123 10.58 23.42 -4.46
C MET A 123 9.39 23.06 -5.37
N ARG A 124 8.96 21.80 -5.36
CA ARG A 124 7.84 21.31 -6.16
C ARG A 124 6.47 21.67 -5.59
N LEU A 125 6.27 21.47 -4.29
CA LEU A 125 4.96 21.57 -3.63
C LEU A 125 4.73 22.92 -2.98
N ASP A 126 5.79 23.55 -2.50
CA ASP A 126 5.72 24.82 -1.81
C ASP A 126 6.94 25.71 -2.14
N PRO A 127 6.94 26.33 -3.32
CA PRO A 127 8.01 27.24 -3.74
C PRO A 127 8.13 28.50 -2.86
N ARG A 128 7.20 28.73 -1.91
CA ARG A 128 7.27 29.83 -0.95
C ARG A 128 8.04 29.47 0.32
N GLY A 129 8.28 28.18 0.57
CA GLY A 129 9.09 27.70 1.71
C GLY A 129 8.40 27.84 3.07
N GLU A 130 7.07 27.81 3.11
CA GLU A 130 6.22 27.81 4.29
C GLU A 130 5.92 26.39 4.83
N ALA A 131 6.13 25.35 4.03
CA ALA A 131 5.82 23.96 4.35
C ALA A 131 6.92 23.30 5.20
N GLU A 132 6.51 22.64 6.27
CA GLU A 132 7.42 21.82 7.08
C GLU A 132 7.45 20.38 6.55
N VAL A 133 8.63 19.75 6.53
CA VAL A 133 8.74 18.34 6.11
C VAL A 133 8.41 17.48 7.32
N ARG A 134 7.38 16.66 7.19
CA ARG A 134 6.89 15.81 8.29
C ARG A 134 7.60 14.47 8.32
N SER A 135 7.75 13.86 7.15
CA SER A 135 8.37 12.54 7.02
C SER A 135 8.97 12.36 5.63
N VAL A 136 9.98 11.50 5.55
CA VAL A 136 10.48 10.95 4.30
C VAL A 136 10.45 9.43 4.42
N THR A 137 9.66 8.79 3.57
CA THR A 137 9.58 7.34 3.47
C THR A 137 10.35 6.88 2.24
N ILE A 138 11.23 5.91 2.42
CA ILE A 138 11.97 5.26 1.35
C ILE A 138 11.51 3.82 1.28
N ALA A 139 10.96 3.43 0.14
CA ALA A 139 10.55 2.06 -0.10
C ALA A 139 10.79 1.72 -1.57
N ARG A 140 11.08 0.45 -1.84
CA ARG A 140 11.08 -0.03 -3.22
C ARG A 140 9.64 -0.19 -3.64
N ARG A 141 9.22 0.65 -4.58
CA ARG A 141 7.91 0.53 -5.22
C ARG A 141 8.10 -0.34 -6.45
N LEU A 142 7.29 -1.39 -6.55
CA LEU A 142 7.28 -2.18 -7.78
C LEU A 142 6.74 -1.32 -8.90
N GLU A 143 7.58 -1.11 -9.92
CA GLU A 143 7.19 -0.34 -11.08
C GLU A 143 6.32 -1.19 -11.99
N VAL A 144 5.28 -0.56 -12.52
CA VAL A 144 4.39 -1.17 -13.49
C VAL A 144 5.20 -1.55 -14.74
N GLY A 145 5.32 -2.84 -15.04
CA GLY A 145 5.95 -3.36 -16.27
C GLY A 145 7.33 -3.99 -16.09
N ALA A 146 7.94 -3.86 -14.91
CA ALA A 146 9.26 -4.40 -14.63
C ALA A 146 9.17 -5.87 -14.13
N ALA A 147 10.22 -6.67 -14.34
CA ALA A 147 10.21 -8.07 -13.90
C ALA A 147 10.09 -8.18 -12.36
N PRO A 148 9.63 -9.30 -11.81
CA PRO A 148 9.55 -9.46 -10.35
C PRO A 148 10.92 -9.22 -9.69
N GLY A 149 10.95 -8.39 -8.65
CA GLY A 149 12.19 -7.91 -8.01
C GLY A 149 12.80 -6.65 -8.65
N GLN A 150 12.32 -6.22 -9.81
CA GLN A 150 12.65 -4.94 -10.46
C GLN A 150 11.64 -3.88 -10.03
N GLY A 151 11.69 -3.45 -8.77
CA GLY A 151 11.11 -2.18 -8.35
C GLY A 151 12.19 -1.12 -8.29
N ALA A 152 11.88 0.13 -8.65
CA ALA A 152 12.78 1.23 -8.37
C ALA A 152 12.61 1.66 -6.90
N LEU A 153 13.72 2.00 -6.25
CA LEU A 153 13.64 2.73 -4.99
C LEU A 153 12.91 4.06 -5.22
N ARG A 154 11.96 4.36 -4.35
CA ARG A 154 11.20 5.61 -4.36
C ARG A 154 11.38 6.31 -3.03
N TRP A 155 11.51 7.62 -3.11
CA TRP A 155 11.41 8.50 -1.96
C TRP A 155 10.02 9.12 -1.99
N VAL A 156 9.33 9.06 -0.88
CA VAL A 156 8.05 9.71 -0.65
C VAL A 156 8.29 10.77 0.41
N VAL A 157 8.19 12.03 0.02
CA VAL A 157 8.34 13.15 0.94
C VAL A 157 6.95 13.69 1.27
N GLU A 158 6.60 13.70 2.56
CA GLU A 158 5.38 14.31 3.06
C GLU A 158 5.69 15.66 3.71
N LEU A 159 5.01 16.70 3.23
CA LEU A 159 5.11 18.06 3.74
C LEU A 159 3.78 18.47 4.36
N GLU A 160 3.83 19.31 5.39
CA GLU A 160 2.67 19.95 5.99
C GLU A 160 2.72 21.46 5.72
N ALA A 161 1.71 21.97 5.01
CA ALA A 161 1.58 23.37 4.66
C ALA A 161 0.16 23.84 4.96
N SER A 162 0.01 24.88 5.78
CA SER A 162 -1.31 25.44 6.13
C SER A 162 -2.33 24.40 6.64
N GLY A 163 -1.87 23.38 7.38
CA GLY A 163 -2.70 22.29 7.89
C GLY A 163 -3.09 21.22 6.85
N GLN A 164 -2.53 21.28 5.64
CA GLN A 164 -2.69 20.25 4.61
C GLN A 164 -1.43 19.41 4.50
N THR A 165 -1.60 18.09 4.36
CA THR A 165 -0.49 17.18 4.04
C THR A 165 -0.36 17.05 2.53
N LEU A 166 0.80 17.41 2.00
CA LEU A 166 1.19 17.31 0.61
C LEU A 166 2.21 16.18 0.46
N ARG A 167 2.16 15.42 -0.64
CA ARG A 167 3.03 14.27 -0.88
C ARG A 167 3.68 14.37 -2.25
N VAL A 168 4.98 14.13 -2.32
CA VAL A 168 5.74 14.02 -3.59
C VAL A 168 6.51 12.72 -3.64
N GLU A 169 6.49 12.08 -4.81
CA GLU A 169 7.28 10.89 -5.10
C GLU A 169 8.47 11.24 -6.00
N LEU A 170 9.65 10.74 -5.60
CA LEU A 170 10.92 10.96 -6.27
C LEU A 170 11.56 9.61 -6.60
N GLY A 171 12.33 9.58 -7.67
CA GLY A 171 13.14 8.44 -8.08
C GLY A 171 14.36 8.26 -7.18
N PRO A 172 15.12 7.17 -7.35
CA PRO A 172 16.27 6.85 -6.50
C PRO A 172 17.31 7.97 -6.43
N GLU A 173 17.46 8.73 -7.53
CA GLU A 173 18.37 9.87 -7.66
C GLU A 173 17.83 11.18 -7.02
N GLY A 174 16.67 11.15 -6.35
CA GLY A 174 15.99 12.34 -5.83
C GLY A 174 15.25 13.16 -6.89
N ALA A 175 15.23 12.72 -8.15
CA ALA A 175 14.53 13.40 -9.23
C ALA A 175 12.99 13.18 -9.14
N PRO A 176 12.15 14.21 -9.29
CA PRO A 176 10.71 14.08 -9.19
C PRO A 176 10.12 13.21 -10.33
N LEU A 177 9.19 12.34 -9.95
CA LEU A 177 8.55 11.41 -10.87
C LEU A 177 7.15 11.91 -11.24
N GLY A 178 7.04 12.61 -12.37
CA GLY A 178 5.75 13.04 -12.91
C GLY A 178 4.90 13.91 -11.97
N LEU A 179 3.67 14.22 -12.38
CA LEU A 179 2.67 14.90 -11.54
C LEU A 179 1.99 13.86 -10.64
N GLY A 180 2.52 13.63 -9.44
CA GLY A 180 1.74 13.03 -8.36
C GLY A 180 0.72 14.06 -7.89
N GLU A 181 -0.57 13.74 -7.96
CA GLU A 181 -1.62 14.58 -7.41
C GLU A 181 -1.42 14.73 -5.89
N ALA A 182 -1.54 15.95 -5.40
CA ALA A 182 -1.67 16.20 -3.97
C ALA A 182 -2.88 15.39 -3.49
N ALA A 183 -2.66 14.41 -2.61
CA ALA A 183 -3.75 13.74 -1.94
C ALA A 183 -4.40 14.74 -0.97
N THR A 184 -5.36 15.51 -1.45
CA THR A 184 -6.21 16.34 -0.61
C THR A 184 -7.02 15.40 0.29
N GLY A 185 -6.68 15.37 1.58
CA GLY A 185 -7.34 14.58 2.62
C GLY A 185 -8.77 15.02 2.95
N ALA A 186 -9.53 15.50 1.97
CA ALA A 186 -10.92 15.91 2.11
C ALA A 186 -11.67 15.52 0.84
N GLU A 187 -12.06 14.25 0.70
CA GLU A 187 -13.24 13.78 -0.04
C GLU A 187 -13.27 12.23 -0.11
N ALA A 188 -14.02 11.62 0.81
CA ALA A 188 -14.73 10.35 0.59
C ALA A 188 -15.82 10.16 1.65
N SER A 189 -16.52 11.23 2.00
CA SER A 189 -17.86 11.18 2.60
C SER A 189 -18.85 11.75 1.60
N GLY A 190 -18.82 11.20 0.39
CA GLY A 190 -19.90 11.35 -0.58
C GLY A 190 -20.99 10.37 -0.19
N GLU A 191 -22.11 10.91 0.27
CA GLU A 191 -23.35 10.17 0.51
C GLU A 191 -23.65 9.22 -0.65
N GLY A 192 -23.81 7.94 -0.31
CA GLY A 192 -24.66 6.95 -1.00
C GLY A 192 -24.93 7.15 -2.48
N GLU A 193 -23.90 7.27 -3.31
CA GLU A 193 -24.09 7.09 -4.74
C GLU A 193 -24.22 5.59 -4.97
N ASP A 194 -25.45 5.17 -5.31
CA ASP A 194 -25.78 3.82 -5.74
C ASP A 194 -24.71 3.30 -6.73
N TRP A 195 -24.59 1.98 -6.89
CA TRP A 195 -23.71 1.37 -7.89
C TRP A 195 -24.41 1.17 -9.28
N PRO A 196 -25.28 2.04 -9.83
CA PRO A 196 -26.07 1.63 -10.99
C PRO A 196 -25.25 1.68 -12.28
N ASP A 197 -24.14 2.41 -12.32
CA ASP A 197 -23.22 2.43 -13.44
C ASP A 197 -21.85 1.93 -12.99
N LEU A 198 -21.60 0.63 -13.19
CA LEU A 198 -20.28 0.00 -13.11
C LEU A 198 -19.36 0.46 -14.26
N LEU A 199 -19.38 1.75 -14.53
CA LEU A 199 -18.24 2.42 -15.10
C LEU A 199 -17.22 2.47 -13.98
N LEU A 200 -16.14 1.71 -14.17
CA LEU A 200 -14.94 1.93 -13.40
C LEU A 200 -14.55 3.42 -13.52
N PRO A 201 -13.76 3.98 -12.58
CA PRO A 201 -13.23 5.33 -12.71
C PRO A 201 -12.76 5.58 -14.16
N ASP A 202 -13.13 6.74 -14.71
CA ASP A 202 -12.79 7.18 -16.08
C ASP A 202 -13.58 6.54 -17.23
N GLY A 203 -14.70 5.86 -16.96
CA GLY A 203 -15.57 5.30 -18.01
C GLY A 203 -15.04 4.03 -18.66
N VAL A 204 -14.04 3.40 -18.05
CA VAL A 204 -13.41 2.18 -18.54
C VAL A 204 -14.40 1.01 -18.45
N ARG A 205 -14.51 0.26 -19.54
CA ARG A 205 -15.37 -0.93 -19.61
C ARG A 205 -14.69 -2.15 -19.01
N LEU A 206 -15.44 -2.94 -18.24
CA LEU A 206 -14.91 -4.18 -17.63
C LEU A 206 -14.40 -5.20 -18.66
N GLU A 207 -14.94 -5.19 -19.88
CA GLU A 207 -14.43 -6.00 -20.99
C GLU A 207 -13.03 -5.59 -21.44
N GLU A 208 -12.74 -4.29 -21.43
CA GLU A 208 -11.41 -3.76 -21.75
C GLU A 208 -10.41 -4.14 -20.64
N VAL A 209 -10.87 -4.11 -19.39
CA VAL A 209 -10.05 -4.59 -18.26
C VAL A 209 -9.74 -6.07 -18.38
N GLN A 210 -10.74 -6.90 -18.73
CA GLN A 210 -10.53 -8.33 -18.97
C GLN A 210 -9.53 -8.57 -20.09
N ALA A 211 -9.70 -7.90 -21.24
CA ALA A 211 -8.79 -8.02 -22.38
C ALA A 211 -7.35 -7.63 -22.02
N GLY A 212 -7.16 -6.59 -21.20
CA GLY A 212 -5.83 -6.20 -20.74
C GLY A 212 -5.22 -7.22 -19.77
N PHE A 213 -5.99 -7.86 -18.89
CA PHE A 213 -5.47 -8.98 -18.10
C PHE A 213 -5.09 -10.17 -18.98
N GLU A 214 -5.94 -10.55 -19.94
CA GLU A 214 -5.65 -11.64 -20.88
C GLU A 214 -4.37 -11.38 -21.68
N ALA A 215 -4.09 -10.13 -22.05
CA ALA A 215 -2.85 -9.74 -22.72
C ALA A 215 -1.60 -9.84 -21.83
N LEU A 216 -1.75 -9.70 -20.51
CA LEU A 216 -0.66 -9.82 -19.53
C LEU A 216 -0.42 -11.25 -19.05
N LEU A 217 -1.38 -12.15 -19.26
CA LEU A 217 -1.30 -13.54 -18.85
C LEU A 217 -0.41 -14.35 -19.81
N PRO A 218 0.52 -15.18 -19.29
CA PRO A 218 1.18 -16.18 -20.12
C PRO A 218 0.16 -17.11 -20.79
N PRO A 219 0.43 -17.61 -22.02
CA PRO A 219 -0.44 -18.57 -22.67
C PRO A 219 -0.71 -19.79 -21.78
N GLY A 220 -1.98 -20.10 -21.55
CA GLY A 220 -2.39 -21.22 -20.70
C GLY A 220 -2.29 -20.98 -19.19
N ALA A 221 -2.00 -19.75 -18.76
CA ALA A 221 -2.00 -19.40 -17.34
C ALA A 221 -3.38 -19.66 -16.70
N LEU A 222 -3.34 -20.14 -15.46
CA LEU A 222 -4.52 -20.47 -14.70
C LEU A 222 -4.69 -19.47 -13.55
N VAL A 223 -5.88 -18.89 -13.47
CA VAL A 223 -6.31 -17.99 -12.41
C VAL A 223 -6.76 -18.82 -11.22
N GLN A 224 -6.31 -18.44 -10.02
CA GLN A 224 -6.71 -19.03 -8.75
C GLN A 224 -7.83 -18.24 -8.08
N ASP A 225 -7.77 -16.90 -8.18
CA ASP A 225 -8.77 -16.00 -7.61
C ASP A 225 -8.83 -14.70 -8.42
N ILE A 226 -10.02 -14.09 -8.47
CA ILE A 226 -10.19 -12.71 -8.90
C ILE A 226 -10.98 -11.97 -7.83
N GLU A 227 -10.43 -10.86 -7.34
CA GLU A 227 -11.05 -9.97 -6.39
C GLU A 227 -11.39 -8.64 -7.06
N ILE A 228 -12.64 -8.19 -6.92
CA ILE A 228 -13.15 -6.95 -7.49
C ILE A 228 -13.72 -6.11 -6.35
N ASP A 229 -13.19 -4.90 -6.21
CA ASP A 229 -13.73 -3.83 -5.37
C ASP A 229 -14.03 -2.59 -6.25
N ARG A 230 -14.47 -1.48 -5.63
CA ARG A 230 -14.93 -0.29 -6.36
C ARG A 230 -13.81 0.37 -7.19
N GLU A 231 -12.57 0.31 -6.75
CA GLU A 231 -11.46 1.04 -7.36
C GLU A 231 -10.43 0.13 -8.02
N ARG A 232 -10.52 -1.18 -7.75
CA ARG A 232 -9.46 -2.13 -8.04
C ARG A 232 -9.98 -3.51 -8.39
N ILE A 233 -9.30 -4.15 -9.34
CA ILE A 233 -9.44 -5.57 -9.68
C ILE A 233 -8.08 -6.24 -9.47
N THR A 234 -8.04 -7.33 -8.71
CA THR A 234 -6.84 -8.13 -8.46
C THR A 234 -7.05 -9.55 -8.98
N LEU A 235 -6.10 -10.04 -9.76
CA LEU A 235 -6.11 -11.37 -10.36
C LEU A 235 -4.91 -12.17 -9.81
N SER A 236 -5.17 -13.27 -9.12
CA SER A 236 -4.14 -14.16 -8.59
C SER A 236 -3.94 -15.33 -9.55
N VAL A 237 -2.73 -15.52 -10.08
CA VAL A 237 -2.42 -16.43 -11.19
C VAL A 237 -1.28 -17.36 -10.80
N ALA A 238 -1.37 -18.65 -11.08
CA ALA A 238 -0.23 -19.54 -10.92
C ALA A 238 0.90 -19.16 -11.90
N ALA A 239 2.11 -18.97 -11.38
CA ALA A 239 3.28 -18.68 -12.22
C ALA A 239 3.71 -19.95 -12.97
N PRO A 240 3.57 -20.02 -14.30
CA PRO A 240 3.89 -21.24 -15.04
C PRO A 240 5.38 -21.58 -15.01
N ASP A 241 6.23 -20.57 -14.83
CA ASP A 241 7.68 -20.67 -14.72
C ASP A 241 8.16 -21.11 -13.33
N ARG A 242 7.33 -20.98 -12.29
CA ARG A 242 7.70 -21.24 -10.89
C ARG A 242 6.57 -21.94 -10.13
N PRO A 243 6.59 -23.29 -10.06
CA PRO A 243 5.60 -24.06 -9.30
C PRO A 243 5.51 -23.61 -7.84
N GLY A 244 4.28 -23.49 -7.32
CA GLY A 244 4.03 -23.04 -5.95
C GLY A 244 4.16 -21.53 -5.73
N VAL A 245 4.28 -20.74 -6.79
CA VAL A 245 4.27 -19.27 -6.76
C VAL A 245 3.00 -18.73 -7.43
N ILE A 246 2.38 -17.76 -6.77
CA ILE A 246 1.23 -17.01 -7.29
C ILE A 246 1.69 -15.60 -7.63
N ARG A 247 1.39 -15.20 -8.87
CA ARG A 247 1.58 -13.86 -9.40
C ARG A 247 0.27 -13.10 -9.30
N GLN A 248 0.28 -11.93 -8.64
CA GLN A 248 -0.89 -11.06 -8.57
C GLN A 248 -0.83 -9.95 -9.62
N LEU A 249 -1.74 -9.95 -10.59
CA LEU A 249 -1.94 -8.82 -11.50
C LEU A 249 -3.01 -7.89 -10.91
N ARG A 250 -2.88 -6.59 -11.12
CA ARG A 250 -3.85 -5.60 -10.64
C ARG A 250 -4.27 -4.65 -11.76
N TRP A 251 -5.51 -4.22 -11.72
CA TRP A 251 -6.01 -3.03 -12.40
C TRP A 251 -6.53 -2.07 -11.32
N GLU A 252 -6.16 -0.79 -11.39
CA GLU A 252 -6.57 0.24 -10.44
C GLU A 252 -6.60 1.60 -11.16
N ARG A 253 -7.74 2.30 -11.08
CA ARG A 253 -7.94 3.65 -11.66
C ARG A 253 -7.36 3.81 -13.08
N GLY A 254 -7.80 2.95 -13.99
CA GLY A 254 -7.42 3.00 -15.40
C GLY A 254 -6.06 2.39 -15.75
N ARG A 255 -5.30 1.87 -14.78
CA ARG A 255 -3.94 1.36 -15.02
C ARG A 255 -3.80 -0.09 -14.61
N PHE A 256 -3.21 -0.90 -15.48
CA PHE A 256 -2.73 -2.22 -15.10
C PHE A 256 -1.40 -2.13 -14.38
N SER A 257 -1.18 -3.00 -13.41
CA SER A 257 0.06 -3.20 -12.69
C SER A 257 0.40 -4.69 -12.74
N PRO A 258 1.47 -5.11 -13.42
CA PRO A 258 1.90 -6.50 -13.38
C PRO A 258 2.44 -6.85 -11.99
N ALA A 259 2.25 -8.12 -11.61
CA ALA A 259 2.89 -8.82 -10.50
C ALA A 259 3.24 -7.94 -9.28
N LEU A 260 2.24 -7.58 -8.46
CA LEU A 260 2.48 -6.85 -7.21
C LEU A 260 3.42 -7.56 -6.26
N VAL A 261 3.40 -8.89 -6.22
CA VAL A 261 4.35 -9.73 -5.51
C VAL A 261 4.27 -11.13 -6.13
N ASP A 262 5.40 -11.83 -6.25
CA ASP A 262 5.38 -13.28 -6.38
C ASP A 262 5.30 -13.88 -4.99
N LEU A 263 4.12 -14.36 -4.62
CA LEU A 263 3.88 -14.91 -3.30
C LEU A 263 4.01 -16.43 -3.36
N PRO A 264 4.60 -17.09 -2.35
CA PRO A 264 4.39 -18.52 -2.14
C PRO A 264 2.89 -18.79 -2.08
N GLU A 265 2.41 -19.83 -2.75
CA GLU A 265 0.99 -20.17 -2.87
C GLU A 265 0.28 -20.24 -1.52
N ARG A 266 0.98 -20.77 -0.49
CA ARG A 266 0.51 -20.83 0.91
C ARG A 266 0.23 -19.48 1.56
N LEU A 267 0.83 -18.39 1.08
CA LEU A 267 0.64 -17.02 1.60
C LEU A 267 -0.33 -16.22 0.74
N ALA A 268 -0.49 -16.58 -0.54
CA ALA A 268 -1.34 -15.87 -1.49
C ALA A 268 -2.82 -16.22 -1.35
N LEU A 269 -3.12 -17.46 -0.95
CA LEU A 269 -4.48 -17.98 -0.85
C LEU A 269 -4.81 -18.19 0.63
N PRO A 270 -5.74 -17.42 1.23
CA PRO A 270 -6.21 -17.70 2.58
C PRO A 270 -6.77 -19.12 2.64
N GLU A 271 -6.57 -19.83 3.76
CA GLU A 271 -6.90 -21.27 3.97
C GLU A 271 -8.39 -21.65 3.74
N ALA A 272 -9.24 -20.70 3.36
CA ALA A 272 -10.67 -20.87 3.09
C ALA A 272 -10.92 -21.70 1.81
N GLY A 273 -10.70 -23.02 1.92
CA GLY A 273 -11.05 -24.04 0.94
C GLY A 273 -10.03 -24.14 -0.19
N ARG A 274 -9.57 -25.35 -0.52
CA ARG A 274 -8.77 -25.59 -1.72
C ARG A 274 -9.58 -25.16 -2.94
N LEU A 275 -9.32 -23.98 -3.47
CA LEU A 275 -9.91 -23.51 -4.72
C LEU A 275 -9.22 -24.21 -5.88
N GLY A 276 -9.97 -24.44 -6.96
CA GLY A 276 -9.39 -24.98 -8.19
C GLY A 276 -8.98 -23.87 -9.15
N PRO A 277 -7.90 -24.06 -9.92
CA PRO A 277 -7.55 -23.13 -10.99
C PRO A 277 -8.63 -23.09 -12.10
N PHE A 278 -8.80 -21.93 -12.73
CA PHE A 278 -9.69 -21.73 -13.88
C PHE A 278 -9.05 -20.82 -14.94
N ARG A 279 -9.58 -20.80 -16.17
CA ARG A 279 -9.11 -19.83 -17.18
C ARG A 279 -9.86 -18.52 -17.01
N LEU A 280 -9.19 -17.38 -17.19
CA LEU A 280 -9.87 -16.08 -17.11
C LEU A 280 -11.06 -16.00 -18.09
N SER A 281 -10.95 -16.61 -19.27
CA SER A 281 -12.02 -16.71 -20.27
C SER A 281 -13.28 -17.46 -19.80
N ASP A 282 -13.18 -18.26 -18.73
CA ASP A 282 -14.32 -18.97 -18.13
C ASP A 282 -15.19 -18.00 -17.29
N LEU A 283 -14.68 -16.80 -17.03
CA LEU A 283 -15.38 -15.67 -16.43
C LEU A 283 -15.61 -14.56 -17.47
N ARG A 284 -16.67 -13.78 -17.23
CA ARG A 284 -16.99 -12.59 -18.03
C ARG A 284 -17.12 -11.41 -17.08
N LEU A 285 -16.14 -10.50 -17.07
CA LEU A 285 -16.19 -9.31 -16.22
C LEU A 285 -17.38 -8.40 -16.58
N ALA A 286 -17.85 -8.44 -17.83
CA ALA A 286 -19.09 -7.79 -18.26
C ALA A 286 -20.33 -8.21 -17.45
N GLU A 287 -20.31 -9.37 -16.78
CA GLU A 287 -21.43 -9.87 -15.98
C GLU A 287 -21.45 -9.31 -14.55
N VAL A 288 -20.36 -8.69 -14.08
CA VAL A 288 -20.24 -8.14 -12.71
C VAL A 288 -21.42 -7.23 -12.34
N PRO A 289 -21.90 -6.30 -13.19
CA PRO A 289 -23.08 -5.50 -12.86
C PRO A 289 -24.33 -6.32 -12.57
N ARG A 290 -24.59 -7.32 -13.42
CA ARG A 290 -25.72 -8.22 -13.24
C ARG A 290 -25.57 -9.07 -11.97
N LEU A 291 -24.35 -9.49 -11.64
CA LEU A 291 -24.05 -10.27 -10.43
C LEU A 291 -24.26 -9.45 -9.16
N VAL A 292 -23.83 -8.19 -9.15
CA VAL A 292 -24.08 -7.23 -8.05
C VAL A 292 -25.57 -7.05 -7.84
N ILE A 293 -26.35 -6.82 -8.91
CA ILE A 293 -27.81 -6.68 -8.83
C ILE A 293 -28.46 -7.97 -8.28
N ALA A 294 -28.04 -9.14 -8.75
CA ALA A 294 -28.56 -10.42 -8.27
C ALA A 294 -28.24 -10.66 -6.79
N ALA A 295 -27.01 -10.32 -6.36
CA ALA A 295 -26.58 -10.44 -4.97
C ALA A 295 -27.36 -9.53 -4.04
N ARG A 296 -27.55 -8.25 -4.42
CA ARG A 296 -28.37 -7.28 -3.66
C ARG A 296 -29.82 -7.76 -3.53
N ARG A 297 -30.40 -8.30 -4.60
CA ARG A 297 -31.77 -8.86 -4.55
C ARG A 297 -31.85 -10.05 -3.60
N ALA A 298 -30.85 -10.92 -3.59
CA ALA A 298 -30.82 -12.09 -2.72
C ALA A 298 -30.60 -11.74 -1.24
N SER A 299 -29.87 -10.66 -0.94
CA SER A 299 -29.52 -10.27 0.43
C SER A 299 -30.39 -9.17 1.05
N GLY A 300 -31.35 -8.63 0.29
CA GLY A 300 -32.26 -7.57 0.75
C GLY A 300 -31.66 -6.16 0.69
N HIS A 301 -31.05 -5.78 -0.44
CA HIS A 301 -30.52 -4.43 -0.73
C HIS A 301 -29.30 -3.97 0.09
N ARG A 302 -28.52 -4.92 0.63
CA ARG A 302 -27.25 -4.60 1.31
C ARG A 302 -26.18 -4.08 0.36
N GLU A 303 -25.23 -3.31 0.90
CA GLU A 303 -24.12 -2.75 0.14
C GLU A 303 -23.13 -3.86 -0.27
N VAL A 304 -22.75 -3.90 -1.55
CA VAL A 304 -21.70 -4.82 -2.02
C VAL A 304 -20.35 -4.16 -1.74
N ARG A 305 -19.51 -4.84 -0.97
CA ARG A 305 -18.15 -4.37 -0.66
C ARG A 305 -17.11 -5.00 -1.57
N ARG A 306 -17.29 -6.29 -1.87
CA ARG A 306 -16.29 -7.07 -2.57
C ARG A 306 -16.94 -8.22 -3.34
N LEU A 307 -16.38 -8.54 -4.49
CA LEU A 307 -16.84 -9.61 -5.35
C LEU A 307 -15.65 -10.48 -5.74
N HIS A 308 -15.77 -11.79 -5.49
CA HIS A 308 -14.75 -12.78 -5.78
C HIS A 308 -15.21 -13.72 -6.89
N GLY A 309 -14.37 -14.03 -7.86
CA GLY A 309 -14.58 -15.13 -8.81
C GLY A 309 -13.66 -16.30 -8.48
N ARG A 310 -14.22 -17.48 -8.16
CA ARG A 310 -13.43 -18.64 -7.76
C ARG A 310 -14.08 -19.98 -8.12
N LEU A 311 -13.28 -21.01 -8.40
CA LEU A 311 -13.80 -22.37 -8.59
C LEU A 311 -13.94 -23.05 -7.21
N VAL A 312 -15.17 -23.29 -6.78
CA VAL A 312 -15.46 -23.93 -5.49
C VAL A 312 -15.65 -25.45 -5.70
N PRO A 313 -14.80 -26.31 -5.12
CA PRO A 313 -14.98 -27.77 -5.24
C PRO A 313 -16.29 -28.22 -4.59
N GLY A 314 -16.95 -29.22 -5.19
CA GLY A 314 -18.14 -29.86 -4.63
C GLY A 314 -19.47 -29.22 -5.02
N VAL A 315 -19.47 -28.01 -5.60
CA VAL A 315 -20.58 -27.58 -6.45
C VAL A 315 -20.44 -28.37 -7.75
N ARG A 316 -21.51 -29.00 -8.26
CA ARG A 316 -21.52 -29.74 -9.56
C ARG A 316 -21.12 -28.88 -10.79
N ALA A 317 -20.67 -27.65 -10.57
CA ALA A 317 -20.23 -26.75 -11.60
C ALA A 317 -18.78 -27.09 -11.97
N GLU A 318 -18.58 -27.59 -13.18
CA GLU A 318 -17.31 -27.50 -13.91
C GLU A 318 -16.94 -26.05 -14.28
N ARG A 319 -17.56 -25.06 -13.61
CA ARG A 319 -17.51 -23.64 -13.93
C ARG A 319 -17.26 -22.82 -12.67
N PRO A 320 -16.52 -21.72 -12.78
CA PRO A 320 -16.25 -20.83 -11.65
C PRO A 320 -17.56 -20.26 -11.06
N VAL A 321 -17.55 -20.03 -9.75
CA VAL A 321 -18.64 -19.46 -8.96
C VAL A 321 -18.25 -18.05 -8.55
N TRP A 322 -19.19 -17.12 -8.67
CA TRP A 322 -19.05 -15.79 -8.11
C TRP A 322 -19.48 -15.79 -6.65
N ILE A 323 -18.63 -15.25 -5.80
CA ILE A 323 -18.89 -15.08 -4.39
C ILE A 323 -18.87 -13.60 -4.05
N VAL A 324 -20.06 -13.07 -3.77
CA VAL A 324 -20.26 -11.65 -3.48
C VAL A 324 -20.35 -11.48 -1.97
N ARG A 325 -19.47 -10.66 -1.41
CA ARG A 325 -19.50 -10.29 0.01
C ARG A 325 -20.21 -8.96 0.19
N LEU A 326 -21.25 -8.98 0.99
CA LEU A 326 -22.08 -7.81 1.29
C LEU A 326 -21.94 -7.44 2.76
N ALA A 327 -21.90 -6.13 3.04
CA ALA A 327 -21.95 -5.60 4.39
C ALA A 327 -23.26 -4.84 4.60
N GLU A 328 -23.64 -4.65 5.86
CA GLU A 328 -24.69 -3.68 6.16
C GLU A 328 -24.25 -2.28 5.76
N GLU A 329 -25.21 -1.49 5.28
CA GLU A 329 -24.96 -0.11 4.91
C GLU A 329 -24.39 0.66 6.12
N GLY A 330 -23.27 1.34 5.92
CA GLY A 330 -22.56 2.05 6.99
C GLY A 330 -21.72 1.17 7.92
N ALA A 331 -21.63 -0.14 7.71
CA ALA A 331 -20.75 -1.01 8.50
C ALA A 331 -19.27 -0.70 8.20
N PRO A 332 -18.39 -0.66 9.23
CA PRO A 332 -16.96 -0.43 9.01
C PRO A 332 -16.31 -1.60 8.27
N PRO A 333 -15.24 -1.36 7.48
CA PRO A 333 -14.51 -2.41 6.79
C PRO A 333 -14.03 -3.50 7.75
N GLY A 334 -14.30 -4.77 7.44
CA GLY A 334 -13.88 -5.91 8.26
C GLY A 334 -14.75 -6.17 9.49
N ALA A 335 -15.91 -5.53 9.62
CA ALA A 335 -16.88 -5.87 10.66
C ALA A 335 -17.29 -7.35 10.59
N ALA A 336 -17.37 -8.00 11.75
CA ALA A 336 -17.99 -9.31 11.86
C ALA A 336 -19.47 -9.20 11.44
N GLY A 337 -19.84 -9.71 10.27
CA GLY A 337 -21.17 -9.45 9.71
C GLY A 337 -21.32 -9.55 8.19
N GLU A 338 -20.31 -10.00 7.45
CA GLU A 338 -20.40 -10.07 5.99
C GLU A 338 -21.27 -11.26 5.53
N TRP A 339 -22.22 -10.97 4.65
CA TRP A 339 -23.03 -11.97 3.98
C TRP A 339 -22.30 -12.48 2.75
N GLU A 340 -22.32 -13.79 2.53
CA GLU A 340 -21.74 -14.40 1.34
C GLU A 340 -22.86 -14.86 0.40
N VAL A 341 -23.01 -14.24 -0.77
CA VAL A 341 -23.92 -14.70 -1.82
C VAL A 341 -23.13 -15.43 -2.90
N ARG A 342 -23.49 -16.69 -3.16
CA ARG A 342 -22.87 -17.52 -4.19
C ARG A 342 -23.75 -17.51 -5.44
N LEU A 343 -23.17 -17.16 -6.58
CA LEU A 343 -23.85 -17.04 -7.87
C LEU A 343 -23.12 -17.86 -8.93
N ALA A 344 -23.86 -18.53 -9.81
CA ALA A 344 -23.31 -19.15 -11.02
C ALA A 344 -22.94 -18.06 -12.05
N PRO A 345 -22.13 -18.39 -13.08
CA PRO A 345 -22.02 -17.55 -14.27
C PRO A 345 -23.41 -17.25 -14.85
N GLY A 346 -23.67 -15.99 -15.24
CA GLY A 346 -24.99 -15.50 -15.61
C GLY A 346 -25.91 -15.11 -14.43
N GLY A 347 -25.45 -15.23 -13.19
CA GLY A 347 -26.11 -14.68 -11.99
C GLY A 347 -27.23 -15.51 -11.37
N ALA A 348 -27.29 -16.82 -11.66
CA ALA A 348 -28.21 -17.71 -10.96
C ALA A 348 -27.76 -17.92 -9.50
N LEU A 349 -28.68 -17.78 -8.54
CA LEU A 349 -28.38 -17.95 -7.11
C LEU A 349 -28.07 -19.42 -6.79
N LEU A 350 -26.91 -19.66 -6.19
CA LEU A 350 -26.46 -20.97 -5.72
C LEU A 350 -26.61 -21.11 -4.20
N GLY A 351 -26.54 -20.01 -3.46
CA GLY A 351 -26.73 -20.00 -2.01
C GLY A 351 -26.46 -18.65 -1.39
N VAL A 352 -26.93 -18.47 -0.16
CA VAL A 352 -26.65 -17.32 0.70
C VAL A 352 -26.17 -17.87 2.04
N VAL A 353 -25.03 -17.37 2.52
CA VAL A 353 -24.49 -17.68 3.85
C VAL A 353 -24.60 -16.42 4.69
N GLU A 354 -25.34 -16.54 5.79
CA GLU A 354 -25.54 -15.45 6.74
C GLU A 354 -24.32 -15.36 7.68
N PRO A 355 -24.01 -14.17 8.22
CA PRO A 355 -22.93 -14.02 9.18
C PRO A 355 -23.22 -14.82 10.44
N GLY A 356 -22.25 -15.64 10.87
CA GLY A 356 -22.34 -16.39 12.13
C GLY A 356 -23.16 -17.68 12.06
N ARG A 357 -23.42 -18.24 10.87
CA ARG A 357 -24.07 -19.55 10.68
C ARG A 357 -23.20 -20.58 9.99
#